data_AF-A0A1B0AUD2-F1
#
_entry.id   AF-A0A1B0AUD2-F1
#
_cell.length_a   1.000
_cell.length_b   1.000
_cell.length_c   1.000
_cell.angle_alpha   90.00
_cell.angle_beta   90.00
_cell.angle_gamma   90.00
#
_symmetry.space_group_name_H-M   'P 1'
#
loop_
_entity.id
_entity.type
_entity.pdbx_description
1 polymer ?
#
loop_
_entity_poly.entity_id
_entity_poly.type
_entity_poly.pdbx_seq_one_letter_code
_entity_poly.pdbx_strand_id
1 'polypeptide(L)'
;MLRKPQVYCRTAVRFYTQIIQSASPGLSNVKGLSNNCVKPASSPVGPGAAHNAEYKVPEYFCFNRYSYAEAEVEMAKYRCPQPSALKK
;
A
#
# COMPACT_ATOMS: atom_id res chain seq x y z
N MET A 1 -38.01 -14.75 32.09
CA MET A 1 -38.15 -14.23 30.71
C MET A 1 -37.68 -12.77 30.66
N LEU A 2 -36.38 -12.50 30.43
CA LEU A 2 -35.91 -11.15 30.13
C LEU A 2 -34.94 -11.24 28.94
N ARG A 3 -35.45 -11.09 27.71
CA ARG A 3 -34.62 -10.87 26.52
C ARG A 3 -34.45 -9.36 26.36
N LYS A 4 -33.24 -8.85 26.57
CA LYS A 4 -32.89 -7.45 26.25
C LYS A 4 -32.89 -7.28 24.72
N PRO A 5 -33.49 -6.21 24.16
CA PRO A 5 -33.35 -5.93 22.75
C PRO A 5 -31.93 -5.37 22.52
N GLN A 6 -31.08 -6.18 21.89
CA GLN A 6 -29.83 -5.73 21.29
C GLN A 6 -30.19 -4.88 20.06
N VAL A 7 -30.37 -3.58 20.27
CA VAL A 7 -30.46 -2.60 19.19
C VAL A 7 -29.06 -2.40 18.64
N TYR A 8 -28.57 -3.37 17.85
CA TYR A 8 -27.38 -3.14 17.03
C TYR A 8 -27.80 -2.14 15.94
N CYS A 9 -27.25 -0.93 16.02
CA CYS A 9 -27.46 0.13 15.04
C CYS A 9 -27.07 -0.40 13.65
N ARG A 10 -28.06 -0.82 12.85
CA ARG A 10 -27.90 -1.34 11.48
C ARG A 10 -27.16 -0.39 10.55
N THR A 11 -27.08 0.89 10.93
CA THR A 11 -26.43 1.97 10.18
C THR A 11 -24.91 1.84 10.19
N ALA A 12 -24.30 1.31 11.25
CA ALA A 12 -22.83 1.24 11.36
C ALA A 12 -22.19 0.21 10.40
N VAL A 13 -22.93 -0.85 10.05
CA VAL A 13 -22.40 -1.92 9.17
C VAL A 13 -22.30 -1.47 7.71
N ARG A 14 -23.10 -0.48 7.28
CA ARG A 14 -23.07 0.03 5.90
C ARG A 14 -21.92 0.99 5.60
N PHE A 15 -21.30 1.59 6.60
CA PHE A 15 -20.19 2.53 6.38
C PHE A 15 -18.84 1.83 6.20
N TYR A 16 -18.66 0.63 6.76
CA TYR A 16 -17.38 -0.09 6.66
C TYR A 16 -17.18 -0.77 5.28
N THR A 17 -18.26 -1.10 4.57
CA THR A 17 -18.19 -1.79 3.27
C THR A 17 -17.97 -0.85 2.08
N GLN A 18 -18.18 0.47 2.23
CA GLN A 18 -17.96 1.47 1.17
C GLN A 18 -16.48 1.88 1.01
N ILE A 19 -15.62 1.61 2.00
CA ILE A 19 -14.22 2.08 1.98
C ILE A 19 -13.35 1.26 1.00
N ILE A 20 -13.74 0.03 0.66
CA ILE A 20 -12.94 -0.86 -0.19
C ILE A 20 -13.06 -0.50 -1.69
N GLN A 21 -14.02 0.35 -2.09
CA GLN A 21 -14.37 0.57 -3.50
C GLN A 21 -14.15 2.01 -4.00
N SER A 22 -13.48 2.86 -3.22
CA SER A 22 -12.98 4.14 -3.73
C SER A 22 -11.61 3.95 -4.37
N ALA A 23 -11.60 3.70 -5.69
CA ALA A 23 -10.44 4.00 -6.50
C ALA A 23 -10.07 5.47 -6.22
N SER A 24 -8.99 5.67 -5.47
CA SER A 24 -8.46 7.00 -5.21
C SER A 24 -8.24 7.68 -6.58
N PRO A 25 -8.61 8.96 -6.78
CA PRO A 25 -8.30 9.64 -8.03
C PRO A 25 -6.81 9.47 -8.26
N GLY A 26 -6.46 8.76 -9.34
CA GLY A 26 -5.09 8.35 -9.59
C GLY A 26 -4.22 9.59 -9.53
N LEU A 27 -3.24 9.61 -8.62
CA LEU A 27 -2.24 10.66 -8.57
C LEU A 27 -1.37 10.52 -9.82
N SER A 28 -1.89 11.00 -10.95
CA SER A 28 -1.31 10.87 -12.30
C SER A 28 0.08 11.49 -12.40
N ASN A 29 0.48 12.27 -11.39
CA ASN A 29 1.74 12.97 -11.32
C ASN A 29 2.76 12.34 -10.34
N VAL A 30 2.40 11.24 -9.65
CA VAL A 30 3.36 10.54 -8.76
C VAL A 30 4.02 9.43 -9.56
N LYS A 31 5.24 9.71 -10.04
CA LYS A 31 6.11 8.69 -10.62
C LYS A 31 6.49 7.71 -9.50
N GLY A 32 6.06 6.45 -9.62
CA GLY A 32 6.45 5.38 -8.71
C GLY A 32 7.93 5.05 -8.77
N LEU A 33 8.36 4.11 -7.93
CA LEU A 33 9.73 3.59 -7.89
C LEU A 33 10.12 2.96 -9.23
N SER A 34 11.39 3.05 -9.58
CA SER A 34 11.90 2.54 -10.85
C SER A 34 11.99 0.99 -10.86
N ASN A 35 12.23 0.44 -12.06
CA ASN A 35 12.46 -0.99 -12.28
C ASN A 35 13.71 -1.53 -11.52
N ASN A 36 14.58 -0.65 -11.02
CA ASN A 36 15.72 -1.05 -10.18
C ASN A 36 15.23 -1.50 -8.79
N CYS A 37 14.20 -0.85 -8.27
CA CYS A 37 13.61 -1.19 -6.97
C CYS A 37 12.61 -2.34 -7.08
N VAL A 38 11.64 -2.25 -8.01
CA VAL A 38 10.59 -3.28 -8.17
C VAL A 38 10.38 -3.55 -9.63
N LYS A 39 10.46 -4.82 -10.02
CA LYS A 39 10.10 -5.23 -11.38
C LYS A 39 8.61 -5.52 -11.41
N PRO A 40 7.78 -4.71 -12.10
CA PRO A 40 6.37 -5.01 -12.23
C PRO A 40 6.21 -6.32 -13.01
N ALA A 41 5.62 -7.32 -12.37
CA ALA A 41 5.31 -8.58 -13.02
C ALA A 41 3.94 -8.47 -13.71
N SER A 42 3.92 -8.59 -15.04
CA SER A 42 2.68 -8.72 -15.80
C SER A 42 2.12 -10.15 -15.77
N SER A 43 2.94 -11.11 -15.35
CA SER A 43 2.61 -12.53 -15.24
C SER A 43 2.48 -12.96 -13.77
N PRO A 44 1.76 -14.05 -13.46
CA PRO A 44 1.70 -14.58 -12.11
C PRO A 44 3.11 -14.82 -11.57
N VAL A 45 3.40 -14.27 -10.40
CA VAL A 45 4.71 -14.37 -9.73
C VAL A 45 5.01 -15.77 -9.17
N GLY A 46 4.02 -16.67 -9.23
CA GLY A 46 4.10 -18.07 -8.81
C GLY A 46 2.71 -18.73 -8.81
N PRO A 47 2.64 -20.07 -8.68
CA PRO A 47 1.38 -20.78 -8.59
C PRO A 47 0.58 -20.34 -7.36
N GLY A 48 -0.64 -19.85 -7.57
CA GLY A 48 -1.52 -19.36 -6.50
C GLY A 48 -1.25 -17.93 -6.04
N ALA A 49 -0.29 -17.21 -6.63
CA ALA A 49 -0.01 -15.82 -6.30
C ALA A 49 -0.86 -14.89 -7.17
N ALA A 50 -2.02 -14.49 -6.63
CA ALA A 50 -2.93 -13.53 -7.25
C ALA A 50 -3.54 -12.63 -6.17
N HIS A 51 -3.96 -11.42 -6.51
CA HIS A 51 -4.65 -10.53 -5.56
C HIS A 51 -5.91 -11.13 -4.94
N ASN A 52 -6.54 -12.06 -5.66
CA ASN A 52 -7.75 -12.76 -5.21
C ASN A 52 -7.44 -14.04 -4.41
N ALA A 53 -6.17 -14.40 -4.24
CA ALA A 53 -5.77 -15.56 -3.45
C ALA A 53 -5.81 -15.28 -1.93
N GLU A 54 -5.35 -16.24 -1.13
CA GLU A 54 -5.24 -16.12 0.33
C GLU A 54 -4.27 -15.00 0.72
N TYR A 55 -3.08 -14.97 0.10
CA TYR A 55 -2.13 -13.88 0.26
C TYR A 55 -2.46 -12.72 -0.69
N LYS A 56 -2.63 -11.51 -0.14
CA LYS A 56 -3.20 -10.38 -0.87
C LYS A 56 -2.18 -9.54 -1.66
N VAL A 57 -0.88 -9.69 -1.39
CA VAL A 57 0.18 -8.83 -1.94
C VAL A 57 1.21 -9.66 -2.72
N PRO A 58 0.85 -10.24 -3.88
CA PRO A 58 1.78 -11.03 -4.69
C PRO A 58 3.04 -10.24 -5.12
N GLU A 59 2.99 -8.91 -5.17
CA GLU A 59 4.12 -8.04 -5.53
C GLU A 59 5.33 -8.24 -4.61
N TYR A 60 5.12 -8.73 -3.39
CA TYR A 60 6.19 -9.04 -2.45
C TYR A 60 7.26 -9.97 -3.05
N PHE A 61 6.87 -10.88 -3.95
CA PHE A 61 7.79 -11.81 -4.59
C PHE A 61 8.67 -11.17 -5.67
N CYS A 62 8.36 -9.95 -6.12
CA CYS A 62 9.11 -9.25 -7.17
C CYS A 62 10.30 -8.43 -6.64
N PHE A 63 10.48 -8.36 -5.32
CA PHE A 63 11.58 -7.62 -4.73
C PHE A 63 12.91 -8.37 -4.90
N ASN A 64 13.96 -7.60 -5.21
CA ASN A 64 15.34 -8.07 -5.22
C ASN A 64 16.05 -7.72 -3.89
N ARG A 65 17.27 -8.26 -3.68
CA ARG A 65 18.08 -8.03 -2.47
C ARG A 65 18.36 -6.55 -2.19
N TYR A 66 18.46 -5.71 -3.23
CA TYR A 66 18.86 -4.31 -3.13
C TYR A 66 17.68 -3.34 -3.19
N SER A 67 16.45 -3.82 -3.33
CA SER A 67 15.24 -3.00 -3.53
C SER A 67 15.12 -1.90 -2.48
N TYR A 68 15.43 -2.24 -1.22
CA TYR A 68 15.39 -1.29 -0.12
C TYR A 68 16.38 -0.14 -0.30
N ALA A 69 17.63 -0.45 -0.66
CA ALA A 69 18.67 0.56 -0.85
C ALA A 69 18.39 1.44 -2.07
N GLU A 70 17.94 0.84 -3.18
CA GLU A 70 17.57 1.59 -4.40
C GLU A 70 16.40 2.54 -4.15
N ALA A 71 15.37 2.08 -3.41
CA ALA A 71 14.25 2.94 -3.00
C ALA A 71 14.72 4.13 -2.16
N GLU A 72 15.72 3.92 -1.29
CA GLU A 72 16.26 4.98 -0.46
C GLU A 72 16.90 6.09 -1.30
N VAL A 73 17.72 5.71 -2.27
CA VAL A 73 18.41 6.62 -3.18
C VAL A 73 17.40 7.40 -4.04
N GLU A 74 16.39 6.71 -4.59
CA GLU A 74 15.37 7.36 -5.42
C GLU A 74 14.51 8.35 -4.62
N MET A 75 14.15 8.00 -3.38
CA MET A 75 13.33 8.84 -2.52
C MET A 75 14.10 10.01 -1.91
N ALA A 76 15.43 9.97 -1.87
CA ALA A 76 16.26 11.03 -1.29
C ALA A 76 16.01 12.41 -1.92
N LYS A 77 15.68 12.46 -3.22
CA LYS A 77 15.34 13.71 -3.94
C LYS A 77 14.12 14.42 -3.36
N TYR A 78 13.19 13.66 -2.79
CA TYR A 78 11.92 14.18 -2.27
C TYR A 78 11.98 14.47 -0.77
N ARG A 79 13.13 14.24 -0.12
CA ARG A 79 13.31 14.52 1.31
C ARG A 79 13.47 16.03 1.54
N CYS A 80 13.03 16.49 2.71
CA CYS A 80 13.33 17.83 3.19
C CYS A 80 14.85 17.98 3.42
N PRO A 81 15.40 19.21 3.30
CA PRO A 81 16.80 19.45 3.63
C PRO A 81 17.06 19.09 5.10
N GLN A 82 18.23 18.51 5.36
CA GLN A 82 18.63 18.16 6.72
C GLN A 82 18.78 19.44 7.56
N PRO A 83 18.26 19.48 8.79
CA PRO A 83 18.51 20.60 9.68
C PRO A 83 20.00 20.71 10.01
N SER A 84 20.53 21.93 10.00
CA SER A 84 21.93 22.18 10.37
C SER A 84 22.07 22.43 11.88
N ALA A 85 23.06 21.79 12.51
CA ALA A 85 23.39 22.03 13.92
C ALA A 85 24.16 23.33 14.17
N LEU A 86 24.54 24.06 13.11
CA LEU A 86 25.22 25.34 13.23
C LEU A 86 24.29 26.36 13.89
N LYS A 87 24.75 26.98 14.98
CA LYS A 87 24.07 28.15 15.55
C LYS A 87 24.20 29.31 14.57
N LYS A 88 23.10 30.03 14.36
CA LYS A 88 23.10 31.30 13.63
C LYS A 88 23.81 32.37 14.43
#